data_AF-R5AKF5-F1
#
_entry.id   AF-R5AKF5-F1
#
_cell.length_a   1.000
_cell.length_b   1.000
_cell.length_c   1.000
_cell.angle_alpha   90.00
_cell.angle_beta   90.00
_cell.angle_gamma   90.00
#
_symmetry.space_group_name_H-M   'P 1'
#
loop_
_entity.id
_entity.type
_entity.pdbx_description
1 polymer ?
#
loop_
_entity_poly.entity_id
_entity_poly.type
_entity_poly.pdbx_seq_one_letter_code
_entity_poly.pdbx_strand_id
1 'polypeptide(L)'
;MKVAPKEQARHEASGPHLVPGFRVQVFSDNSATARNNSRQREMKVSSRFPQYRVYKRYAAPFWRVRVGDFRGRAEADQAAAAIRRAFPSFAKEIRVVNDRVLVQD
;
A
#
# COMPACT_ATOMS: atom_id res chain seq x y z
N MET A 1 44.40 -16.98 28.34
CA MET A 1 44.54 -16.91 26.87
C MET A 1 43.73 -18.04 26.25
N LYS A 2 42.54 -17.75 25.70
CA LYS A 2 41.83 -18.69 24.82
C LYS A 2 41.22 -17.85 23.68
N VAL A 3 41.87 -17.92 22.54
CA VAL A 3 41.27 -17.59 21.25
C VAL A 3 40.58 -18.85 20.74
N ALA A 4 39.31 -18.72 20.35
CA ALA A 4 38.69 -19.56 19.34
C ALA A 4 37.47 -18.79 18.76
N PRO A 5 37.38 -18.64 17.44
CA PRO A 5 36.31 -17.92 16.76
C PRO A 5 35.14 -18.87 16.46
N LYS A 6 33.91 -18.35 16.48
CA LYS A 6 32.80 -18.96 15.75
C LYS A 6 32.05 -17.87 15.00
N GLU A 7 32.43 -17.77 13.73
CA GLU A 7 31.57 -17.30 12.65
C GLU A 7 30.21 -18.00 12.80
N GLN A 8 29.23 -17.27 13.32
CA GLN A 8 27.85 -17.71 13.34
C GLN A 8 27.13 -16.82 12.34
N ALA A 9 26.88 -17.40 11.17
CA ALA A 9 25.99 -16.88 10.15
C ALA A 9 24.70 -16.38 10.81
N ARG A 10 24.54 -15.06 10.85
CA ARG A 10 23.29 -14.43 11.26
C ARG A 10 22.29 -14.58 10.13
N HIS A 11 21.67 -15.75 10.05
CA HIS A 11 20.35 -15.87 9.44
C HIS A 11 19.34 -15.25 10.42
N GLU A 12 19.32 -13.92 10.51
CA GLU A 12 18.20 -13.22 11.14
C GLU A 12 17.00 -13.38 10.21
N ALA A 13 16.01 -14.16 10.62
CA ALA A 13 14.73 -14.26 9.96
C ALA A 13 14.17 -12.85 9.73
N SER A 14 14.20 -12.38 8.50
CA SER A 14 13.75 -11.06 8.10
C SER A 14 12.22 -10.99 8.23
N GLY A 15 11.76 -10.57 9.42
CA GLY A 15 10.38 -10.15 9.59
C GLY A 15 10.01 -9.07 8.58
N PRO A 16 8.72 -8.88 8.26
CA PRO A 16 8.29 -7.95 7.22
C PRO A 16 8.87 -6.56 7.46
N HIS A 17 9.80 -6.15 6.59
CA HIS A 17 10.46 -4.86 6.65
C HIS A 17 9.90 -3.91 5.59
N LEU A 18 9.89 -2.63 5.97
CA LEU A 18 9.40 -1.53 5.14
C LEU A 18 10.50 -1.05 4.21
N VAL A 19 10.31 -1.24 2.91
CA VAL A 19 11.23 -0.75 1.86
C VAL A 19 10.60 0.40 1.08
N PRO A 20 11.41 1.29 0.46
CA PRO A 20 10.89 2.26 -0.49
C PRO A 20 10.15 1.54 -1.65
N GLY A 21 8.95 2.00 -1.96
CA GLY A 21 8.17 1.46 -3.07
C GLY A 21 6.97 2.34 -3.39
N PHE A 22 5.93 1.71 -3.93
CA PHE A 22 4.80 2.41 -4.51
C PHE A 22 3.48 1.81 -4.01
N ARG A 23 2.49 2.68 -3.80
CA ARG A 23 1.10 2.29 -3.55
C ARG A 23 0.18 3.06 -4.48
N VAL A 24 -0.99 2.49 -4.75
CA VAL A 24 -2.04 3.20 -5.50
C VAL A 24 -2.96 3.89 -4.51
N GLN A 25 -2.97 5.22 -4.48
CA GLN A 25 -3.97 5.98 -3.75
C GLN A 25 -5.26 6.01 -4.55
N VAL A 26 -6.38 5.59 -3.94
CA VAL A 26 -7.71 5.57 -4.55
C VAL A 26 -8.69 6.55 -3.90
N PHE A 27 -8.35 7.12 -2.75
CA PHE A 27 -9.13 8.15 -2.06
C PHE A 27 -8.22 9.09 -1.28
N SER A 28 -8.53 10.37 -1.28
CA SER A 28 -7.96 11.36 -0.37
C SER A 28 -8.92 12.52 -0.20
N ASP A 29 -9.50 12.68 0.99
CA ASP A 29 -10.43 13.78 1.29
C ASP A 29 -10.38 14.11 2.80
N ASN A 30 -10.74 15.33 3.17
CA ASN A 30 -10.82 15.83 4.54
C ASN A 30 -12.24 16.34 4.92
N SER A 31 -13.23 16.19 4.04
CA SER A 31 -14.62 16.53 4.34
C SER A 31 -15.17 15.80 5.58
N ALA A 32 -16.25 16.32 6.18
CA ALA A 32 -16.93 15.66 7.30
C ALA A 32 -17.37 14.22 6.96
N THR A 33 -17.67 13.96 5.68
CA THR A 33 -18.03 12.64 5.16
C THR A 33 -16.84 11.74 4.80
N ALA A 34 -15.61 12.25 4.83
CA ALA A 34 -14.42 11.54 4.35
C ALA A 34 -14.15 10.23 5.09
N ARG A 35 -14.49 10.14 6.38
CA ARG A 35 -14.38 8.90 7.16
C ARG A 35 -15.32 7.81 6.60
N ASN A 36 -16.55 8.16 6.27
CA ASN A 36 -17.51 7.20 5.73
C ASN A 36 -17.18 6.84 4.27
N ASN A 37 -16.83 7.85 3.46
CA ASN A 37 -16.46 7.67 2.06
C ASN A 37 -15.19 6.81 1.91
N SER A 38 -14.18 7.01 2.77
CA SER A 38 -12.98 6.16 2.78
C SER A 38 -13.31 4.72 3.13
N ARG A 39 -14.19 4.47 4.12
CA ARG A 39 -14.64 3.11 4.46
C ARG A 39 -15.38 2.45 3.29
N GLN A 40 -16.28 3.18 2.63
CA GLN A 40 -16.99 2.65 1.47
C GLN A 40 -16.03 2.33 0.31
N ARG A 41 -15.06 3.20 0.02
CA ARG A 41 -14.03 2.92 -1.00
C ARG A 41 -13.16 1.73 -0.64
N GLU A 42 -12.72 1.65 0.61
CA GLU A 42 -11.97 0.49 1.12
C GLU A 42 -12.72 -0.82 0.86
N MET A 43 -14.00 -0.91 1.24
CA MET A 43 -14.82 -2.12 1.04
C MET A 43 -15.03 -2.45 -0.45
N LYS A 44 -15.30 -1.45 -1.30
CA LYS A 44 -15.49 -1.67 -2.74
C LYS A 44 -14.21 -2.18 -3.39
N VAL A 45 -13.08 -1.56 -3.08
CA VAL A 45 -11.79 -1.94 -3.69
C VAL A 45 -11.32 -3.30 -3.18
N SER A 46 -11.42 -3.58 -1.87
CA SER A 46 -11.00 -4.89 -1.33
C SER A 46 -11.86 -6.03 -1.86
N SER A 47 -13.16 -5.82 -2.08
CA SER A 47 -14.04 -6.81 -2.69
C SER A 47 -13.73 -7.06 -4.17
N ARG A 48 -13.38 -6.01 -4.93
CA ARG A 48 -13.09 -6.14 -6.36
C ARG A 48 -11.66 -6.62 -6.65
N PHE A 49 -10.72 -6.29 -5.78
CA PHE A 49 -9.29 -6.60 -5.92
C PHE A 49 -8.76 -7.29 -4.66
N PRO A 50 -9.23 -8.51 -4.33
CA PRO A 50 -8.82 -9.21 -3.12
C PRO A 50 -7.33 -9.57 -3.10
N GLN A 51 -6.65 -9.57 -4.25
CA GLN A 51 -5.21 -9.79 -4.36
C GLN A 51 -4.38 -8.62 -3.82
N TYR A 52 -4.96 -7.41 -3.71
CA TYR A 52 -4.25 -6.25 -3.20
C TYR A 52 -4.70 -5.91 -1.79
N ARG A 53 -3.73 -5.70 -0.90
CA ARG A 53 -4.01 -5.18 0.44
C ARG A 53 -4.52 -3.74 0.33
N VAL A 54 -5.58 -3.42 1.08
CA VAL A 54 -6.16 -2.07 1.10
C VAL A 54 -5.92 -1.45 2.47
N TYR A 55 -5.43 -0.22 2.47
CA TYR A 55 -5.02 0.53 3.65
C TYR A 55 -5.82 1.81 3.75
N LYS A 56 -6.78 1.86 4.69
CA LYS A 56 -7.40 3.12 5.11
C LYS A 56 -6.57 3.74 6.25
N ARG A 57 -6.10 4.96 6.06
CA ARG A 57 -5.34 5.71 7.07
C ARG A 57 -5.86 7.14 7.21
N TYR A 58 -5.95 7.61 8.45
CA TYR A 58 -6.09 9.03 8.73
C TYR A 58 -4.69 9.66 8.86
N ALA A 59 -4.36 10.56 7.94
CA ALA A 59 -3.17 11.37 7.96
C ALA A 59 -3.63 12.83 7.98
N ALA A 60 -3.81 13.36 9.19
CA ALA A 60 -4.49 14.62 9.45
C ALA A 60 -4.01 15.74 8.48
N PRO A 61 -4.93 16.50 7.87
CA PRO A 61 -6.39 16.45 8.05
C PRO A 61 -7.11 15.43 7.14
N PHE A 62 -6.41 14.56 6.41
CA PHE A 62 -6.99 13.76 5.32
C PHE A 62 -7.22 12.28 5.70
N TRP A 63 -8.35 11.74 5.27
CA TRP A 63 -8.55 10.30 5.11
C TRP A 63 -8.00 9.85 3.78
N ARG A 64 -7.17 8.81 3.78
CA ARG A 64 -6.57 8.23 2.57
C ARG A 64 -6.87 6.75 2.50
N VAL A 65 -7.13 6.28 1.27
CA VAL A 65 -7.19 4.84 0.98
C VAL A 65 -6.11 4.54 -0.05
N ARG A 66 -5.20 3.63 0.31
CA ARG A 66 -4.10 3.15 -0.53
C ARG A 66 -4.25 1.65 -0.77
N VAL A 67 -3.73 1.18 -1.90
CA VAL A 67 -3.92 -0.19 -2.39
C VAL A 67 -2.58 -0.75 -2.85
N GLY A 68 -2.33 -2.00 -2.45
CA GLY A 68 -1.17 -2.78 -2.82
C GLY A 68 0.13 -2.34 -2.13
N ASP A 69 1.15 -3.15 -2.35
CA ASP A 69 2.54 -2.95 -1.95
C ASP A 69 3.39 -3.32 -3.16
N PHE A 70 3.85 -2.32 -3.91
CA PHE A 70 4.56 -2.53 -5.18
C PHE A 70 6.02 -2.12 -5.03
N ARG A 71 6.96 -2.99 -5.41
CA ARG A 71 8.37 -2.63 -5.51
C ARG A 71 8.61 -1.75 -6.75
N GLY A 72 7.96 -2.09 -7.86
CA GLY A 72 8.10 -1.39 -9.14
C GLY A 72 7.02 -0.34 -9.38
N ARG A 73 7.44 0.81 -9.93
CA ARG A 73 6.50 1.84 -10.39
C ARG A 73 5.57 1.32 -11.49
N ALA A 74 6.10 0.54 -12.43
CA ALA A 74 5.34 -0.05 -13.53
C ALA A 74 4.23 -0.98 -13.05
N GLU A 75 4.49 -1.81 -12.03
CA GLU A 75 3.48 -2.69 -11.41
C GLU A 75 2.37 -1.86 -10.76
N ALA A 76 2.73 -0.80 -10.03
CA ALA A 76 1.78 0.11 -9.43
C ALA A 76 0.93 0.85 -10.49
N ASP A 77 1.52 1.25 -11.62
CA ASP A 77 0.78 1.88 -12.71
C ASP A 77 -0.18 0.90 -13.40
N GLN A 78 0.21 -0.37 -13.58
CA GLN A 78 -0.69 -1.42 -14.09
C GLN A 78 -1.88 -1.64 -13.14
N ALA A 79 -1.62 -1.76 -11.84
CA ALA A 79 -2.66 -1.88 -10.83
C ALA A 79 -3.57 -0.63 -10.82
N ALA A 80 -3.00 0.57 -10.90
CA ALA A 80 -3.76 1.81 -11.00
C ALA A 80 -4.65 1.83 -12.24
N ALA A 81 -4.16 1.40 -13.40
CA ALA A 81 -4.95 1.32 -14.62
C ALA A 81 -6.12 0.31 -14.49
N ALA A 82 -5.88 -0.85 -13.87
CA ALA A 82 -6.92 -1.83 -13.60
C ALA A 82 -8.01 -1.27 -12.67
N ILE A 83 -7.61 -0.59 -11.58
CA ILE A 83 -8.55 0.01 -10.62
C ILE A 83 -9.34 1.16 -11.28
N ARG A 84 -8.69 1.99 -12.11
CA ARG A 84 -9.38 3.05 -12.90
C ARG A 84 -10.45 2.48 -13.82
N ARG A 85 -10.16 1.38 -14.52
CA ARG A 85 -11.12 0.71 -15.41
C ARG A 85 -12.28 0.09 -14.64
N ALA A 86 -12.02 -0.49 -13.46
CA ALA A 86 -13.07 -1.08 -12.63
C ALA A 86 -13.95 -0.04 -11.93
N PHE A 87 -13.42 1.16 -11.68
CA PHE A 87 -14.12 2.22 -10.93
C PHE A 87 -14.05 3.58 -11.65
N PRO A 88 -14.76 3.73 -12.78
CA PRO A 88 -14.74 4.96 -13.57
C PRO A 88 -15.19 6.20 -12.78
N SER A 89 -16.12 6.04 -11.84
CA SER A 89 -16.67 7.13 -11.02
C SER A 89 -15.64 7.90 -10.20
N PHE A 90 -14.53 7.26 -9.81
CA PHE A 90 -13.44 7.91 -9.07
C PHE A 90 -12.07 7.71 -9.72
N ALA A 91 -12.04 7.36 -11.02
CA ALA A 91 -10.81 7.11 -11.76
C ALA A 91 -9.85 8.31 -11.80
N LYS A 92 -10.39 9.54 -11.73
CA LYS A 92 -9.61 10.79 -11.72
C LYS A 92 -8.78 10.97 -10.45
N GLU A 93 -9.21 10.41 -9.32
CA GLU A 93 -8.52 10.53 -8.03
C GLU A 93 -7.46 9.45 -7.83
N ILE A 94 -7.49 8.40 -8.66
CA ILE A 94 -6.55 7.30 -8.58
C ILE A 94 -5.17 7.80 -9.03
N ARG A 95 -4.14 7.54 -8.23
CA ARG A 95 -2.76 7.90 -8.56
C ARG A 95 -1.77 6.97 -7.86
N VAL A 96 -0.64 6.74 -8.50
CA VAL A 96 0.49 6.06 -7.85
C VAL A 96 1.22 7.06 -6.97
N VAL A 97 1.54 6.66 -5.75
CA VAL A 97 2.28 7.46 -4.78
C VAL A 97 3.49 6.68 -4.27
N ASN A 98 4.58 7.40 -4.03
CA ASN A 98 5.73 6.86 -3.32
C ASN A 98 5.33 6.62 -1.85
N ASP A 99 5.63 5.43 -1.34
CA ASP A 99 5.34 5.05 0.04
C ASP A 99 6.38 4.04 0.54
N ARG A 100 6.34 3.72 1.82
CA ARG A 100 7.02 2.53 2.34
C ARG A 100 6.07 1.34 2.27
N VAL A 101 6.50 0.30 1.57
CA VAL A 101 5.71 -0.90 1.31
C VAL A 101 6.27 -2.06 2.13
N LEU A 102 5.36 -2.94 2.58
CA LEU A 102 5.74 -4.15 3.30
C LEU A 102 6.20 -5.17 2.27
N VAL A 103 7.44 -5.62 2.35
CA VAL A 103 7.89 -6.76 1.56
C VAL A 103 8.39 -7.85 2.48
N GLN A 104 7.90 -9.07 2.23
CA GLN A 104 8.48 -10.31 2.73
C GLN A 104 9.46 -10.79 1.66
N ASP A 105 10.71 -11.00 2.06
CA ASP A 105 11.73 -11.61 1.21
C ASP A 105 11.65 -13.14 1.31
#